data_AF-A0A522XSB6-F1
#
_entry.id   AF-A0A522XSB6-F1
#
_cell.length_a   1.000
_cell.length_b   1.000
_cell.length_c   1.000
_cell.angle_alpha   90.00
_cell.angle_beta   90.00
_cell.angle_gamma   90.00
#
_symmetry.space_group_name_H-M   'P 1'
#
loop_
_entity.id
_entity.type
_entity.pdbx_description
1 polymer ?
#
loop_
_entity_poly.entity_id
_entity_poly.type
_entity_poly.pdbx_seq_one_letter_code
_entity_poly.pdbx_strand_id
1 'polypeptide(L)'
;MNSIIILMFSIVLFSYVMSGQASACECKDLKEESSYLSDSDSIFLGKVRNIEKTNDEYPSYLIRFDVDKSWKGTNTKEISIKSSMDSGACAYSFEINQVLIVHAQQENGTLQEKSCGTLPAEYVADHIQFLDEHIQNNLGNTQVDLHNFLLVSVIGIPVLMGAIGFIIWSKRK
;
A
#
# COMPACT_ATOMS: atom_id res chain seq x y z
N MET A 1 -2.35 53.24 35.96
CA MET A 1 -1.29 52.90 34.99
C MET A 1 -0.96 51.40 35.00
N ASN A 2 -0.75 50.79 36.18
CA ASN A 2 -0.40 49.36 36.30
C ASN A 2 -1.46 48.39 35.76
N SER A 3 -2.76 48.70 35.88
CA SER A 3 -3.84 47.82 35.37
C SER A 3 -3.88 47.70 33.85
N ILE A 4 -3.45 48.72 33.10
CA ILE A 4 -3.40 48.69 31.62
C ILE A 4 -2.22 47.81 31.16
N ILE A 5 -1.10 47.87 31.88
CA ILE A 5 0.10 47.08 31.59
C ILE A 5 -0.19 45.58 31.80
N ILE A 6 -0.92 45.23 32.87
CA ILE A 6 -1.32 43.84 33.14
C ILE A 6 -2.27 43.32 32.04
N LEU A 7 -3.19 44.16 31.56
CA LEU A 7 -4.15 43.79 30.53
C LEU A 7 -3.46 43.58 29.17
N MET A 8 -2.50 44.44 28.81
CA MET A 8 -1.67 44.24 27.62
C MET A 8 -0.79 42.99 27.71
N PHE A 9 -0.19 42.71 28.87
CA PHE A 9 0.65 41.53 29.06
C PHE A 9 -0.14 40.22 29.00
N SER A 10 -1.38 40.22 29.50
CA SER A 10 -2.28 39.06 29.47
C SER A 10 -2.74 38.71 28.05
N ILE A 11 -3.00 39.71 27.19
CA ILE A 11 -3.37 39.51 25.78
C ILE A 11 -2.21 38.88 24.98
N VAL A 12 -0.98 39.31 25.25
CA VAL A 12 0.22 38.76 24.58
C VAL A 12 0.44 37.29 24.98
N LEU A 13 0.30 36.96 26.27
CA LEU A 13 0.42 35.58 26.75
C LEU A 13 -0.65 34.64 26.17
N PHE A 14 -1.88 35.12 25.99
CA PHE A 14 -2.97 34.31 25.43
C PHE A 14 -2.78 34.01 23.93
N SER A 15 -2.11 34.91 23.20
CA SER A 15 -1.85 34.74 21.77
C SER A 15 -0.80 33.67 21.47
N TYR A 16 0.14 33.43 22.39
CA TYR A 16 1.18 32.40 22.26
C TYR A 16 0.67 30.97 22.48
N VAL A 17 -0.45 30.80 23.18
CA VAL A 17 -1.01 29.46 23.46
C VAL A 17 -1.80 28.91 22.25
N MET A 18 -2.20 29.79 21.32
CA MET A 18 -3.02 29.45 20.15
C MET A 18 -2.21 29.29 18.85
N SER A 19 -0.90 29.09 18.90
CA SER A 19 -0.15 28.64 17.73
C SER A 19 -0.33 27.13 17.55
N GLY A 20 -1.50 26.74 17.07
CA GLY A 20 -1.74 25.38 16.57
C GLY A 20 -0.85 25.12 15.35
N GLN A 21 -0.16 23.99 15.33
CA GLN A 21 0.63 23.59 14.18
C GLN A 21 -0.32 23.42 12.99
N ALA A 22 -0.18 24.28 11.98
CA ALA A 22 -0.84 24.05 10.70
C ALA A 22 -0.09 22.90 10.01
N SER A 23 -0.65 21.69 10.07
CA SER A 23 -0.17 20.58 9.25
C SER A 23 -0.54 20.86 7.79
N ALA A 24 0.36 21.54 7.07
CA ALA A 24 0.37 21.45 5.62
C ALA A 24 0.82 20.02 5.26
N CYS A 25 0.28 19.45 4.18
CA CYS A 25 0.81 18.16 3.74
C CYS A 25 2.21 18.33 3.16
N GLU A 26 3.15 17.71 3.84
CA GLU A 26 4.49 17.47 3.34
C GLU A 26 4.58 16.00 2.99
N CYS A 27 4.37 15.69 1.71
CA CYS A 27 4.53 14.34 1.19
C CYS A 27 6.01 13.98 1.19
N LYS A 28 6.36 12.84 1.77
CA LYS A 28 7.71 12.27 1.64
C LYS A 28 7.87 11.60 0.28
N ASP A 29 9.10 11.60 -0.22
CA ASP A 29 9.43 10.94 -1.49
C ASP A 29 9.10 9.45 -1.44
N LEU A 30 8.35 8.97 -2.45
CA LEU A 30 7.94 7.57 -2.56
C LEU A 30 9.12 6.60 -2.72
N LYS A 31 10.27 7.07 -3.19
CA LYS A 31 11.41 6.23 -3.63
C LYS A 31 12.01 5.34 -2.54
N GLU A 32 11.86 5.69 -1.26
CA GLU A 32 12.57 5.00 -0.17
C GLU A 32 11.66 4.32 0.85
N GLU A 33 10.33 4.50 0.74
CA GLU A 33 9.43 4.11 1.82
C GLU A 33 8.72 2.77 1.55
N SER A 34 9.24 1.73 2.23
CA SER A 34 8.54 0.44 2.38
C SER A 34 7.21 0.55 3.14
N SER A 35 6.93 1.68 3.81
CA SER A 35 5.65 1.99 4.45
C SER A 35 4.50 1.99 3.44
N TYR A 36 4.70 2.50 2.23
CA TYR A 36 3.66 2.46 1.19
C TYR A 36 3.33 1.03 0.77
N LEU A 37 4.30 0.11 0.81
CA LEU A 37 4.08 -1.31 0.57
C LEU A 37 3.31 -2.00 1.71
N SER A 38 3.64 -1.71 2.97
CA SER A 38 2.96 -2.32 4.12
C SER A 38 1.53 -1.82 4.28
N ASP A 39 1.35 -0.51 4.13
CA ASP A 39 0.12 0.18 4.54
C ASP A 39 -0.95 0.22 3.44
N SER A 40 -0.56 -0.06 2.19
CA SER A 40 -1.52 -0.09 1.08
C SER A 40 -2.09 -1.47 0.90
N ASP A 41 -3.39 -1.58 0.73
CA ASP A 41 -4.05 -2.85 0.40
C ASP A 41 -3.90 -3.18 -1.08
N SER A 42 -3.85 -2.16 -1.94
CA SER A 42 -3.61 -2.32 -3.37
C SER A 42 -2.60 -1.32 -3.91
N ILE A 43 -1.73 -1.81 -4.80
CA ILE A 43 -0.70 -1.03 -5.48
C ILE A 43 -0.70 -1.42 -6.95
N PHE A 44 -1.00 -0.46 -7.81
CA PHE A 44 -1.13 -0.71 -9.25
C PHE A 44 -0.72 0.51 -10.09
N LEU A 45 -0.33 0.23 -11.33
CA LEU A 45 -0.10 1.19 -12.39
C LEU A 45 -1.33 1.14 -13.29
N GLY A 46 -1.96 2.28 -13.50
CA GLY A 46 -3.16 2.33 -14.32
C GLY A 46 -3.38 3.69 -14.95
N LYS A 47 -4.18 3.66 -16.01
CA LYS A 47 -4.60 4.84 -16.75
C LYS A 47 -5.99 5.28 -16.32
N VAL A 48 -6.15 6.56 -15.98
CA VAL A 48 -7.45 7.13 -15.60
C VAL A 48 -8.40 7.08 -16.80
N ARG A 49 -9.50 6.35 -16.66
CA ARG A 49 -10.52 6.17 -17.69
C ARG A 49 -11.73 7.07 -17.48
N ASN A 50 -12.15 7.25 -16.24
CA ASN A 50 -13.36 7.99 -15.89
C ASN A 50 -13.25 8.60 -14.49
N ILE A 51 -13.87 9.75 -14.29
CA ILE A 51 -13.97 10.45 -13.00
C ILE A 51 -15.42 10.86 -12.81
N GLU A 52 -16.06 10.31 -11.78
CA GLU A 52 -17.46 10.60 -11.44
C GLU A 52 -17.56 11.21 -10.05
N LYS A 53 -18.45 12.17 -9.86
CA LYS A 53 -18.81 12.70 -8.54
C LYS A 53 -19.86 11.80 -7.90
N THR A 54 -19.64 11.36 -6.66
CA THR A 54 -20.67 10.64 -5.90
C THR A 54 -21.74 11.61 -5.40
N ASN A 55 -22.98 11.13 -5.32
CA ASN A 55 -24.15 11.88 -4.85
C ASN A 55 -24.46 11.61 -3.37
N ASP A 56 -23.43 11.28 -2.58
CA ASP A 56 -23.56 11.00 -1.16
C ASP A 56 -23.65 12.30 -0.34
N GLU A 57 -24.04 12.20 0.94
CA GLU A 57 -24.05 13.34 1.87
C GLU A 57 -22.69 14.05 1.94
N TYR A 58 -21.61 13.26 1.84
CA TYR A 58 -20.23 13.73 1.69
C TYR A 58 -19.71 13.31 0.31
N PRO A 59 -19.77 14.20 -0.70
CA PRO A 59 -19.43 13.84 -2.06
C PRO A 59 -17.93 13.57 -2.21
N SER A 60 -17.59 12.54 -2.99
CA SER A 60 -16.23 12.09 -3.31
C SER A 60 -16.07 11.88 -4.81
N TYR A 61 -14.84 11.79 -5.30
CA TYR A 61 -14.58 11.37 -6.68
C TYR A 61 -14.43 9.85 -6.73
N LEU A 62 -15.23 9.20 -7.57
CA LEU A 62 -15.04 7.82 -7.97
C LEU A 62 -14.23 7.78 -9.26
N ILE A 63 -12.98 7.33 -9.18
CA ILE A 63 -12.05 7.30 -10.29
C ILE A 63 -11.92 5.86 -10.77
N ARG A 64 -12.13 5.63 -12.07
CA ARG A 64 -11.95 4.32 -12.71
C ARG A 64 -10.66 4.29 -13.49
N PHE A 65 -9.93 3.19 -13.35
CA PHE A 65 -8.65 2.96 -14.02
C PHE A 65 -8.71 1.72 -14.89
N ASP A 66 -8.07 1.82 -16.07
CA ASP A 66 -7.58 0.66 -16.79
C ASP A 66 -6.23 0.27 -16.17
N VAL A 67 -6.14 -0.94 -15.62
CA VAL A 67 -4.95 -1.42 -14.90
C VAL A 67 -3.98 -2.07 -15.87
N ASP A 68 -2.77 -1.50 -15.93
CA ASP A 68 -1.68 -2.01 -16.76
C ASP A 68 -0.85 -3.05 -16.01
N LYS A 69 -0.57 -2.78 -14.72
CA LYS A 69 0.25 -3.64 -13.86
C LYS A 69 -0.17 -3.52 -12.41
N SER A 70 -0.04 -4.61 -11.65
CA SER A 70 -0.36 -4.66 -10.23
C SER A 70 0.76 -5.34 -9.46
N TRP A 71 1.11 -4.77 -8.32
CA TRP A 71 2.08 -5.35 -7.38
C TRP A 71 1.41 -5.89 -6.11
N LYS A 72 0.21 -5.38 -5.76
CA LYS A 72 -0.51 -5.80 -4.56
C LYS A 72 -2.02 -5.63 -4.72
N GLY A 73 -2.78 -6.56 -4.15
CA GLY A 73 -4.22 -6.41 -3.86
C GLY A 73 -5.19 -6.55 -5.04
N THR A 74 -4.78 -6.30 -6.28
CA THR A 74 -5.67 -6.41 -7.45
C THR A 74 -5.11 -7.31 -8.54
N ASN A 75 -6.00 -8.03 -9.22
CA ASN A 75 -5.71 -8.82 -10.42
C ASN A 75 -6.76 -8.58 -11.53
N THR A 76 -7.46 -7.45 -11.46
CA THR A 76 -8.48 -7.06 -12.44
C THR A 76 -7.91 -6.07 -13.44
N LYS A 77 -8.48 -6.05 -14.66
CA LYS A 77 -8.11 -5.08 -15.71
C LYS A 77 -8.72 -3.71 -15.51
N GLU A 78 -9.76 -3.62 -14.70
CA GLU A 78 -10.42 -2.36 -14.34
C GLU A 78 -10.57 -2.32 -12.82
N ILE A 79 -10.35 -1.16 -12.22
CA ILE A 79 -10.52 -0.92 -10.79
C ILE A 79 -11.08 0.48 -10.55
N SER A 80 -11.87 0.63 -9.48
CA SER A 80 -12.40 1.92 -9.06
C SER A 80 -11.93 2.24 -7.65
N ILE A 81 -11.51 3.48 -7.42
CA ILE A 81 -11.14 4.00 -6.10
C ILE A 81 -11.93 5.27 -5.81
N LYS A 82 -12.14 5.57 -4.53
CA LYS A 82 -12.64 6.86 -4.08
C LYS A 82 -11.47 7.78 -3.72
N SER A 83 -11.57 9.05 -4.10
CA SER A 83 -10.67 10.11 -3.63
C SER A 83 -11.49 11.30 -3.14
N SER A 84 -10.92 12.04 -2.20
CA SER A 84 -11.54 13.22 -1.61
C SER A 84 -11.66 14.36 -2.64
N MET A 85 -12.72 15.16 -2.54
CA MET A 85 -12.89 16.33 -3.42
C MET A 85 -12.05 17.53 -3.00
N ASP A 86 -11.64 17.57 -1.74
CA ASP A 86 -11.01 18.74 -1.16
C ASP A 86 -9.49 18.66 -1.29
N SER A 87 -8.91 19.58 -2.06
CA SER A 87 -7.46 19.75 -2.18
C SER A 87 -6.80 20.08 -0.84
N GLY A 88 -7.56 20.55 0.15
CA GLY A 88 -7.09 20.75 1.53
C GLY A 88 -6.75 19.46 2.27
N ALA A 89 -7.21 18.30 1.78
CA ALA A 89 -6.86 16.97 2.30
C ALA A 89 -5.71 16.30 1.52
N CYS A 90 -5.05 17.06 0.63
CA CYS A 90 -3.87 16.58 -0.11
C CYS A 90 -4.18 15.40 -1.04
N ALA A 91 -5.43 15.41 -1.50
CA ALA A 91 -5.92 14.52 -2.54
C ALA A 91 -5.20 14.84 -3.85
N TYR A 92 -4.83 13.79 -4.57
CA TYR A 92 -4.27 13.93 -5.91
C TYR A 92 -5.33 14.46 -6.90
N SER A 93 -4.92 15.37 -7.80
CA SER A 93 -5.81 15.88 -8.84
C SER A 93 -5.76 14.98 -10.07
N PHE A 94 -6.79 14.16 -10.26
CA PHE A 94 -6.88 13.21 -11.36
C PHE A 94 -7.33 13.88 -12.65
N GLU A 95 -6.66 13.54 -13.76
CA GLU A 95 -7.12 13.88 -15.10
C GLU A 95 -7.31 12.63 -15.96
N ILE A 96 -8.31 12.66 -16.84
CA ILE A 96 -8.56 11.58 -17.79
C ILE A 96 -7.33 11.35 -18.66
N ASN A 97 -7.03 10.08 -18.94
CA ASN A 97 -5.87 9.60 -19.69
C ASN A 97 -4.50 9.70 -19.02
N GLN A 98 -4.39 10.19 -17.78
CA GLN A 98 -3.13 10.14 -17.04
C GLN A 98 -2.79 8.71 -16.63
N VAL A 99 -1.50 8.35 -16.69
CA VAL A 99 -0.98 7.07 -16.20
C VAL A 99 -0.30 7.32 -14.85
N LEU A 100 -0.82 6.66 -13.81
CA LEU A 100 -0.48 6.92 -12.42
C LEU A 100 -0.06 5.61 -11.74
N ILE A 101 0.94 5.70 -10.84
CA ILE A 101 1.10 4.71 -9.78
C ILE A 101 0.10 5.07 -8.68
N VAL A 102 -0.72 4.12 -8.28
CA VAL A 102 -1.77 4.31 -7.27
C VAL A 102 -1.50 3.40 -6.09
N HIS A 103 -1.44 4.00 -4.91
CA HIS A 103 -1.43 3.30 -3.63
C HIS A 103 -2.79 3.51 -2.97
N ALA A 104 -3.55 2.43 -2.80
CA ALA A 104 -4.91 2.47 -2.28
C ALA A 104 -5.03 1.63 -1.00
N GLN A 105 -5.85 2.12 -0.07
CA GLN A 105 -6.19 1.44 1.16
C GLN A 105 -7.67 1.08 1.15
N GLN A 106 -8.01 -0.08 1.69
CA GLN A 106 -9.38 -0.51 1.88
C GLN A 106 -9.93 0.13 3.16
N GLU A 107 -10.96 0.95 3.02
CA GLU A 107 -11.68 1.53 4.15
C GLU A 107 -13.19 1.32 3.96
N ASN A 108 -13.85 0.74 4.97
CA ASN A 108 -15.28 0.41 4.95
C ASN A 108 -15.73 -0.38 3.70
N GLY A 109 -14.89 -1.30 3.23
CA GLY A 109 -15.20 -2.11 2.05
C GLY A 109 -15.05 -1.38 0.70
N THR A 110 -14.54 -0.16 0.69
CA THR A 110 -14.21 0.60 -0.53
C THR A 110 -12.72 0.92 -0.59
N LEU A 111 -12.12 0.83 -1.78
CA LEU A 111 -10.75 1.31 -1.98
C LEU A 111 -10.73 2.83 -2.00
N GLN A 112 -9.91 3.42 -1.16
CA GLN A 112 -9.66 4.85 -1.10
C GLN A 112 -8.22 5.13 -1.51
N GLU A 113 -8.04 6.25 -2.21
CA GLU A 113 -6.73 6.78 -2.53
C GLU A 113 -6.00 7.17 -1.23
N LYS A 114 -4.74 6.76 -1.11
CA LYS A 114 -3.86 7.21 -0.03
C LYS A 114 -3.23 8.54 -0.44
N SER A 115 -3.46 9.59 0.35
CA SER A 115 -2.82 10.89 0.19
C SER A 115 -1.29 10.72 0.08
N CYS A 116 -0.66 11.45 -0.84
CA CYS A 116 0.77 11.36 -1.20
C CYS A 116 1.22 10.05 -1.88
N GLY A 117 0.43 8.98 -1.82
CA GLY A 117 0.76 7.69 -2.43
C GLY A 117 0.55 7.66 -3.96
N THR A 118 -0.25 8.57 -4.51
CA THR A 118 -0.58 8.58 -5.94
C THR A 118 0.24 9.62 -6.68
N LEU A 119 0.98 9.20 -7.71
CA LEU A 119 1.84 10.08 -8.52
C LEU A 119 1.87 9.66 -10.00
N PRO A 120 2.17 10.58 -10.94
CA PRO A 120 2.44 10.24 -12.33
C PRO A 120 3.57 9.25 -12.48
N ALA A 121 3.33 8.22 -13.31
CA ALA A 121 4.29 7.16 -13.56
C ALA A 121 5.64 7.68 -14.10
N GLU A 122 5.60 8.79 -14.85
CA GLU A 122 6.79 9.44 -15.41
C GLU A 122 7.75 9.98 -14.33
N TYR A 123 7.24 10.43 -13.18
CA TYR A 123 8.07 11.00 -12.11
C TYR A 123 8.61 9.96 -11.12
N VAL A 124 8.09 8.73 -11.17
CA VAL A 124 8.34 7.68 -10.16
C VAL A 124 8.88 6.39 -10.78
N ALA A 125 9.59 6.49 -11.90
CA ALA A 125 10.18 5.33 -12.58
C ALA A 125 11.07 4.49 -11.65
N ASP A 126 11.90 5.13 -10.82
CA ASP A 126 12.76 4.44 -9.86
C ASP A 126 11.94 3.66 -8.81
N HIS A 127 10.80 4.21 -8.37
CA HIS A 127 9.90 3.51 -7.44
C HIS A 127 9.24 2.30 -8.09
N ILE A 128 8.83 2.43 -9.36
CA ILE A 128 8.28 1.31 -10.14
C ILE A 128 9.32 0.19 -10.26
N GLN A 129 10.59 0.54 -10.51
CA GLN A 129 11.68 -0.43 -10.53
C GLN A 129 11.88 -1.10 -9.17
N PHE A 130 11.88 -0.33 -8.08
CA PHE A 130 11.96 -0.86 -6.72
C PHE A 130 10.83 -1.87 -6.42
N LEU A 131 9.59 -1.55 -6.80
CA LEU A 131 8.44 -2.46 -6.64
C LEU A 131 8.64 -3.77 -7.43
N ASP A 132 9.19 -3.69 -8.65
CA ASP A 132 9.49 -4.86 -9.47
C ASP A 132 10.54 -5.76 -8.82
N GLU A 133 11.65 -5.18 -8.36
CA GLU A 133 12.71 -5.91 -7.67
C GLU A 133 12.21 -6.54 -6.36
N HIS A 134 11.40 -5.81 -5.59
CA HIS A 134 10.83 -6.29 -4.34
C HIS A 134 9.93 -7.51 -4.55
N ILE A 135 9.06 -7.50 -5.57
CA ILE A 135 8.21 -8.66 -5.87
C ILE A 135 9.04 -9.83 -6.40
N GLN A 136 10.01 -9.61 -7.28
CA GLN A 136 10.90 -10.68 -7.78
C GLN A 136 11.66 -11.37 -6.66
N ASN A 137 12.22 -10.62 -5.71
CA ASN A 137 12.95 -11.18 -4.56
C ASN A 137 12.03 -11.98 -3.62
N ASN A 138 10.79 -11.52 -3.41
CA ASN A 138 9.80 -12.27 -2.62
C ASN A 138 9.32 -13.55 -3.34
N LEU A 139 9.16 -13.51 -4.66
CA LEU A 139 8.85 -14.67 -5.48
C LEU A 139 10.01 -15.68 -5.51
N GLY A 140 11.26 -15.21 -5.55
CA GLY A 140 12.46 -16.04 -5.46
C GLY A 140 12.60 -16.76 -4.12
N ASN A 141 12.25 -16.09 -3.01
CA ASN A 141 12.19 -16.72 -1.68
C ASN A 141 11.00 -17.68 -1.50
N THR A 142 10.04 -17.69 -2.44
CA THR A 142 8.99 -18.72 -2.54
C THR A 142 9.34 -19.84 -3.52
N GLN A 143 10.62 -20.02 -3.87
CA GLN A 143 11.07 -21.36 -4.21
C GLN A 143 10.98 -22.21 -2.93
N VAL A 144 9.91 -23.01 -2.85
CA VAL A 144 9.90 -24.26 -2.10
C VAL A 144 11.30 -24.85 -2.20
N ASP A 145 11.99 -25.04 -1.07
CA ASP A 145 13.28 -25.70 -0.97
C ASP A 145 13.18 -27.08 -1.64
N LEU A 146 13.35 -27.11 -2.97
CA LEU A 146 13.29 -28.31 -3.77
C LEU A 146 14.40 -29.27 -3.33
N HIS A 147 15.48 -28.70 -2.77
CA HIS A 147 16.53 -29.44 -2.09
C HIS A 147 16.05 -30.16 -0.82
N ASN A 148 15.30 -29.50 0.07
CA ASN A 148 14.73 -30.15 1.25
C ASN A 148 13.67 -31.20 0.87
N PHE A 149 12.86 -30.94 -0.16
CA PHE A 149 11.85 -31.89 -0.64
C PHE A 149 12.49 -33.16 -1.25
N LEU A 150 13.58 -33.01 -2.02
CA LEU A 150 14.32 -34.14 -2.57
C LEU A 150 15.03 -34.96 -1.48
N LEU A 151 15.61 -34.31 -0.45
CA LEU A 151 16.21 -35.03 0.68
C LEU A 151 15.17 -35.83 1.48
N VAL A 152 13.99 -35.25 1.74
CA VAL A 152 12.91 -35.95 2.47
C VAL A 152 12.36 -37.14 1.68
N SER A 153 12.19 -37.01 0.37
CA SER A 153 11.67 -38.10 -0.47
C SER A 153 12.68 -39.22 -0.71
N VAL A 154 13.95 -38.89 -0.96
CA VAL A 154 15.01 -39.87 -1.27
C VAL A 154 15.48 -40.60 -0.02
N ILE A 155 15.48 -39.96 1.15
CA ILE A 155 16.01 -40.57 2.39
C ILE A 155 14.87 -41.03 3.32
N GLY A 156 13.79 -40.26 3.46
CA GLY A 156 12.73 -40.53 4.43
C GLY A 156 11.84 -41.73 4.06
N ILE A 157 11.45 -41.84 2.79
CA ILE A 157 10.54 -42.90 2.33
C ILE A 157 11.21 -44.29 2.40
N PRO A 158 12.47 -44.48 1.94
CA PRO A 158 13.12 -45.79 2.01
C PRO A 158 13.39 -46.25 3.45
N VAL A 159 13.71 -45.34 4.37
CA VAL A 159 13.93 -45.68 5.79
C VAL A 159 12.64 -46.17 6.45
N LEU A 160 11.50 -45.52 6.17
CA LEU A 160 10.20 -45.96 6.66
C LEU A 160 9.80 -47.30 6.07
N MET A 161 9.99 -47.50 4.77
CA MET A 161 9.72 -48.80 4.13
C MET A 161 10.60 -49.92 4.69
N GLY A 162 11.88 -49.63 4.95
CA GLY A 162 12.80 -50.57 5.59
C GLY A 162 12.39 -50.93 7.01
N ALA A 163 11.99 -49.95 7.82
CA ALA A 163 11.52 -50.17 9.19
C ALA A 163 10.23 -51.01 9.22
N ILE A 164 9.26 -50.70 8.35
CA ILE A 164 8.01 -51.47 8.24
C ILE A 164 8.30 -52.91 7.80
N GLY A 165 9.16 -53.09 6.80
CA GLY A 165 9.59 -54.41 6.34
C GLY A 165 10.26 -55.24 7.45
N PHE A 166 11.13 -54.60 8.24
CA PHE A 166 11.80 -55.23 9.37
C PHE A 166 10.83 -55.64 10.49
N ILE A 167 9.86 -54.77 10.83
CA ILE A 167 8.82 -55.08 11.83
C ILE A 167 7.93 -56.24 11.37
N ILE A 168 7.57 -56.28 10.09
CA ILE A 168 6.76 -57.38 9.54
C ILE A 168 7.57 -58.69 9.54
N TRP A 169 8.85 -58.64 9.20
CA TRP A 169 9.72 -59.82 9.23
C TRP A 169 9.95 -60.33 10.66
N SER A 170 10.17 -59.44 11.63
CA SER A 170 10.39 -59.84 13.03
C SER A 170 9.15 -60.44 13.70
N LYS A 171 7.95 -60.15 13.19
CA LYS A 171 6.69 -60.75 13.66
C LYS A 171 6.34 -62.08 12.98
N ARG A 172 7.05 -62.44 11.92
CA ARG A 172 6.82 -63.69 11.15
C ARG A 172 7.74 -64.84 11.58
N LYS A 173 8.68 -64.58 12.48
CA LYS A 173 9.62 -65.53 13.05
C LYS A 173 9.29 -65.75 14.53
#